data_AF-A0A8S1EV56-F1
#
_entry.id   AF-A0A8S1EV56-F1
#
_cell.length_a   1.000
_cell.length_b   1.000
_cell.length_c   1.000
_cell.angle_alpha   90.00
_cell.angle_beta   90.00
_cell.angle_gamma   90.00
#
_symmetry.space_group_name_H-M   'P 1'
#
loop_
_entity.id
_entity.type
_entity.pdbx_description
1 polymer ?
#
loop_
_entity_poly.entity_id
_entity_poly.type
_entity_poly.pdbx_seq_one_letter_code
_entity_poly.pdbx_strand_id
1 'polypeptide(L)'
;MSSKKSLSKMFRKRSKNSSQEKRQNPRERAKAEQFMTDYDLSLYIHHIDLKMTDESGNTAMHVAVMNCQQKVCRMLIVLCAPYQIWKVQNKAGLTSLDLCTDEKIREDLMSLEPVLEKTQEGFVNVDDHFNDVLVESKKSWEPNERVLFALDGGGIRAVITMQILIHIDNMLNGKLVDYIDDIGGTSCGGVISLLISSKNRKVEDIRKLLLDMREKVFIKQTGKVVWPKYSATGIEYVAKHVTAWENSKMSIIKKMRTFVTVADTRMVPPQLLLFRSYMPDMPEEAREHYKFFDPEKVELWKALRCTTAAPFFFESFHGLSDGGLIANNPTLALISDFLLTNKLEKTFAKNEKERDEKGNWKIGCVVSIGTGIFPTEKIDGIDLSIPHVKNPFNFAKSFYKAIGNTKNMLNMLVKECTASNGQPVRYAREWCHSINIPYFRFSPHLSQGIALDELDLNKIMQVMWETEQYIATHNYALMKMANFLKKKPRREEEADIVLTPPLDTWNTEASISENPTDSTLTEPPLKQ
;
A
#
# COMPACT_ATOMS: atom_id res chain seq x y z
N MET A 1 -5.97 4.23 -36.12
CA MET A 1 -6.20 3.03 -36.98
C MET A 1 -4.93 2.20 -37.24
N SER A 2 -3.74 2.82 -37.33
CA SER A 2 -2.46 2.09 -37.55
C SER A 2 -2.06 1.17 -36.37
N SER A 3 -2.29 1.58 -35.12
CA SER A 3 -1.97 0.78 -33.91
C SER A 3 -2.80 -0.51 -33.78
N LYS A 4 -4.11 -0.46 -34.09
CA LYS A 4 -5.01 -1.63 -34.03
C LYS A 4 -4.61 -2.74 -35.00
N LYS A 5 -4.16 -2.40 -36.21
CA LYS A 5 -3.69 -3.36 -37.23
C LYS A 5 -2.33 -3.98 -36.90
N SER A 6 -1.47 -3.25 -36.18
CA SER A 6 -0.18 -3.76 -35.70
C SER A 6 -0.37 -4.81 -34.60
N LEU A 7 -1.24 -4.51 -33.62
CA LEU A 7 -1.56 -5.41 -32.51
C LEU A 7 -2.29 -6.69 -32.95
N SER A 8 -3.28 -6.61 -33.86
CA SER A 8 -3.99 -7.82 -34.32
C SER A 8 -3.08 -8.80 -35.08
N LYS A 9 -2.12 -8.28 -35.87
CA LYS A 9 -1.04 -9.08 -36.46
C LYS A 9 -0.10 -9.68 -35.41
N MET A 10 0.10 -9.00 -34.28
CA MET A 10 0.93 -9.45 -33.16
C MET A 10 0.29 -10.58 -32.36
N PHE A 11 -1.01 -10.47 -32.02
CA PHE A 11 -1.76 -11.56 -31.40
C PHE A 11 -1.89 -12.78 -32.32
N ARG A 12 -1.99 -12.59 -33.64
CA ARG A 12 -1.88 -13.70 -34.61
C ARG A 12 -0.50 -14.34 -34.67
N LYS A 13 0.58 -13.59 -34.46
CA LYS A 13 1.94 -14.16 -34.29
C LYS A 13 2.08 -14.94 -32.96
N ARG A 14 1.39 -14.52 -31.87
CA ARG A 14 1.30 -15.27 -30.59
C ARG A 14 0.74 -16.69 -30.79
N SER A 15 -0.23 -16.86 -31.69
CA SER A 15 -0.83 -18.18 -31.99
C SER A 15 0.08 -19.13 -32.79
N LYS A 16 0.98 -18.63 -33.64
CA LYS A 16 1.83 -19.48 -34.51
C LYS A 16 3.09 -19.99 -33.82
N ASN A 17 3.60 -19.28 -32.82
CA ASN A 17 4.80 -19.70 -32.08
C ASN A 17 4.51 -20.76 -31.00
N SER A 18 3.29 -20.83 -30.45
CA SER A 18 2.95 -21.82 -29.39
C SER A 18 2.84 -23.26 -29.91
N SER A 19 2.59 -23.47 -31.21
CA SER A 19 2.64 -24.81 -31.83
C SER A 19 4.03 -25.44 -31.82
N GLN A 20 5.11 -24.67 -31.62
CA GLN A 20 6.47 -25.18 -31.46
C GLN A 20 6.91 -25.32 -29.99
N GLU A 21 6.16 -24.79 -29.02
CA GLU A 21 6.53 -24.78 -27.59
C GLU A 21 6.40 -26.13 -26.89
N LYS A 22 5.73 -27.12 -27.50
CA LYS A 22 5.64 -28.49 -26.95
C LYS A 22 7.00 -29.24 -26.90
N ARG A 23 8.08 -28.66 -27.42
CA ARG A 23 9.46 -29.23 -27.41
C ARG A 23 10.52 -28.37 -26.71
N GLN A 24 10.16 -27.29 -26.01
CA GLN A 24 11.15 -26.39 -25.40
C GLN A 24 11.54 -26.79 -23.97
N ASN A 25 12.81 -26.51 -23.64
CA ASN A 25 13.42 -26.78 -22.33
C ASN A 25 12.65 -26.04 -21.21
N PRO A 26 12.39 -26.65 -20.04
CA PRO A 26 11.74 -25.98 -18.90
C PRO A 26 12.33 -24.61 -18.55
N ARG A 27 13.64 -24.41 -18.72
CA ARG A 27 14.30 -23.11 -18.50
C ARG A 27 13.93 -22.05 -19.54
N GLU A 28 13.75 -22.44 -20.79
CA GLU A 28 13.35 -21.52 -21.87
C GLU A 28 11.89 -21.10 -21.70
N ARG A 29 11.03 -22.04 -21.29
CA ARG A 29 9.63 -21.77 -20.96
C ARG A 29 9.50 -20.79 -19.79
N ALA A 30 10.28 -20.96 -18.73
CA ALA A 30 10.30 -20.03 -17.60
C ALA A 30 10.77 -18.62 -18.01
N LYS A 31 11.78 -18.51 -18.90
CA LYS A 31 12.22 -17.22 -19.45
C LYS A 31 11.16 -16.55 -20.31
N ALA A 32 10.47 -17.30 -21.16
CA ALA A 32 9.39 -16.79 -22.00
C ALA A 32 8.20 -16.30 -21.15
N GLU A 33 7.85 -17.03 -20.09
CA GLU A 33 6.83 -16.62 -19.13
C GLU A 33 7.21 -15.32 -18.41
N GLN A 34 8.46 -15.20 -17.93
CA GLN A 34 8.94 -13.98 -17.29
C GLN A 34 8.90 -12.78 -18.26
N PHE A 35 9.33 -12.97 -19.50
CA PHE A 35 9.26 -11.93 -20.52
C PHE A 35 7.81 -11.46 -20.78
N MET A 36 6.84 -12.38 -20.77
CA MET A 36 5.42 -12.03 -20.92
C MET A 36 4.90 -11.24 -19.71
N THR A 37 5.30 -11.61 -18.49
CA THR A 37 4.97 -10.87 -17.27
C THR A 37 5.47 -9.43 -17.33
N ASP A 38 6.75 -9.24 -17.70
CA ASP A 38 7.37 -7.93 -17.80
C ASP A 38 6.69 -7.08 -18.88
N TYR A 39 6.33 -7.70 -20.01
CA TYR A 39 5.68 -7.03 -21.13
C TYR A 39 4.26 -6.55 -20.79
N ASP A 40 3.40 -7.43 -20.27
CA ASP A 40 2.01 -7.06 -19.95
C ASP A 40 1.96 -6.03 -18.81
N LEU A 41 2.88 -6.08 -17.86
CA LEU A 41 3.03 -5.01 -16.86
C LEU A 41 3.45 -3.69 -17.51
N SER A 42 4.42 -3.70 -18.43
CA SER A 42 4.81 -2.50 -19.16
C SER A 42 3.62 -1.90 -19.92
N LEU A 43 2.82 -2.72 -20.60
CA LEU A 43 1.59 -2.26 -21.25
C LEU A 43 0.63 -1.59 -20.24
N TYR A 44 0.43 -2.22 -19.09
CA TYR A 44 -0.44 -1.69 -18.02
C TYR A 44 0.06 -0.35 -17.47
N ILE A 45 1.36 -0.24 -17.18
CA ILE A 45 2.01 0.99 -16.69
C ILE A 45 1.90 2.10 -17.73
N HIS A 46 2.04 1.79 -19.02
CA HIS A 46 1.89 2.75 -20.13
C HIS A 46 0.44 3.00 -20.56
N HIS A 47 -0.54 2.71 -19.69
CA HIS A 47 -1.96 2.99 -19.90
C HIS A 47 -2.57 2.35 -21.16
N ILE A 48 -2.02 1.22 -21.62
CA ILE A 48 -2.61 0.45 -22.71
C ILE A 48 -3.79 -0.34 -22.16
N ASP A 49 -4.95 -0.18 -22.81
CA ASP A 49 -6.19 -0.81 -22.37
C ASP A 49 -6.18 -2.33 -22.56
N LEU A 50 -5.89 -3.06 -21.48
CA LEU A 50 -5.91 -4.53 -21.45
C LEU A 50 -7.31 -5.12 -21.71
N LYS A 51 -8.37 -4.30 -21.69
CA LYS A 51 -9.77 -4.70 -21.92
C LYS A 51 -10.13 -4.74 -23.40
N MET A 52 -9.20 -4.34 -24.29
CA MET A 52 -9.44 -4.34 -25.73
C MET A 52 -9.76 -5.75 -26.27
N THR A 53 -10.57 -5.79 -27.32
CA THR A 53 -10.93 -7.03 -28.02
C THR A 53 -10.36 -7.08 -29.42
N ASP A 54 -10.07 -8.29 -29.91
CA ASP A 54 -9.76 -8.53 -31.32
C ASP A 54 -11.02 -8.45 -32.22
N GLU A 55 -10.85 -8.79 -33.50
CA GLU A 55 -11.92 -8.80 -34.51
C GLU A 55 -13.05 -9.79 -34.16
N SER A 56 -12.76 -10.83 -33.37
CA SER A 56 -13.70 -11.86 -32.92
C SER A 56 -14.34 -11.53 -31.56
N GLY A 57 -13.99 -10.39 -30.97
CA GLY A 57 -14.44 -10.02 -29.62
C GLY A 57 -13.64 -10.70 -28.50
N ASN A 58 -12.55 -11.41 -28.80
CA ASN A 58 -11.72 -12.03 -27.77
C ASN A 58 -10.87 -10.96 -27.09
N THR A 59 -10.94 -10.89 -25.76
CA THR A 59 -10.01 -10.13 -24.93
C THR A 59 -8.66 -10.88 -24.81
N ALA A 60 -7.65 -10.21 -24.26
CA ALA A 60 -6.39 -10.87 -23.90
C ALA A 60 -6.60 -12.09 -22.98
N MET A 61 -7.62 -12.06 -22.12
CA MET A 61 -7.97 -13.17 -21.22
C MET A 61 -8.42 -14.40 -21.99
N HIS A 62 -9.31 -14.26 -22.98
CA HIS A 62 -9.74 -15.37 -23.83
C HIS A 62 -8.54 -16.02 -24.52
N VAL A 63 -7.62 -15.21 -25.06
CA VAL A 63 -6.42 -15.71 -25.73
C VAL A 63 -5.50 -16.44 -24.76
N ALA A 64 -5.27 -15.90 -23.56
CA ALA A 64 -4.42 -16.53 -22.55
C ALA A 64 -4.98 -17.91 -22.11
N VAL A 65 -6.29 -18.01 -21.90
CA VAL A 65 -6.95 -19.27 -21.53
C VAL A 65 -6.88 -20.30 -22.64
N MET A 66 -7.17 -19.91 -23.90
CA MET A 66 -7.07 -20.82 -25.06
C MET A 66 -5.65 -21.37 -25.27
N ASN A 67 -4.63 -20.69 -24.73
CA ASN A 67 -3.23 -21.14 -24.80
C ASN A 67 -2.72 -21.76 -23.48
N CYS A 68 -3.59 -22.05 -22.51
CA CYS A 68 -3.24 -22.65 -21.22
C CYS A 68 -2.17 -21.85 -20.43
N GLN A 69 -2.20 -20.51 -20.51
CA GLN A 69 -1.21 -19.63 -19.87
C GLN A 69 -1.68 -19.17 -18.49
N GLN A 70 -1.61 -20.05 -17.48
CA GLN A 70 -2.15 -19.78 -16.14
C GLN A 70 -1.62 -18.50 -15.49
N LYS A 71 -0.30 -18.25 -15.53
CA LYS A 71 0.30 -17.04 -14.94
C LYS A 71 -0.18 -15.76 -15.60
N VAL A 72 -0.30 -15.77 -16.93
CA VAL A 72 -0.82 -14.63 -17.71
C VAL A 72 -2.29 -14.40 -17.36
N CYS A 73 -3.08 -15.46 -17.20
CA CYS A 73 -4.48 -15.36 -16.75
C CYS A 73 -4.59 -14.66 -15.38
N ARG A 74 -3.82 -15.11 -14.38
CA ARG A 74 -3.79 -14.48 -13.05
C ARG A 74 -3.38 -13.01 -13.11
N MET A 75 -2.33 -12.70 -13.88
CA MET A 75 -1.86 -11.33 -14.06
C MET A 75 -2.92 -10.44 -14.73
N LEU A 76 -3.57 -10.90 -15.80
CA LEU A 76 -4.64 -10.13 -16.46
C LEU A 76 -5.80 -9.83 -15.51
N ILE A 77 -6.17 -10.80 -14.66
CA ILE A 77 -7.19 -10.61 -13.63
C ILE A 77 -6.77 -9.52 -12.64
N VAL A 78 -5.56 -9.62 -12.08
CA VAL A 78 -5.01 -8.63 -11.14
C VAL A 78 -4.93 -7.24 -11.77
N LEU A 79 -4.38 -7.12 -12.98
CA LEU A 79 -4.14 -5.82 -13.61
C LEU A 79 -5.44 -5.17 -14.09
N CYS A 80 -6.43 -5.95 -14.52
CA CYS A 80 -7.73 -5.42 -14.95
C CYS A 80 -8.72 -5.16 -13.80
N ALA A 81 -8.45 -5.69 -12.61
CA ALA A 81 -9.30 -5.49 -11.44
C ALA A 81 -9.62 -3.99 -11.23
N PRO A 82 -10.89 -3.67 -10.90
CA PRO A 82 -11.96 -4.58 -10.50
C PRO A 82 -12.80 -5.10 -11.69
N TYR A 83 -12.39 -4.82 -12.94
CA TYR A 83 -13.09 -5.32 -14.12
C TYR A 83 -12.90 -6.84 -14.27
N GLN A 84 -14.01 -7.59 -14.18
CA GLN A 84 -14.02 -9.04 -14.26
C GLN A 84 -13.81 -9.54 -15.70
N ILE A 85 -12.58 -9.38 -16.20
CA ILE A 85 -12.22 -9.65 -17.61
C ILE A 85 -12.52 -11.08 -18.07
N TRP A 86 -12.57 -12.05 -17.13
CA TRP A 86 -12.88 -13.45 -17.42
C TRP A 86 -14.37 -13.73 -17.67
N LYS A 87 -15.26 -12.83 -17.21
CA LYS A 87 -16.72 -12.93 -17.41
C LYS A 87 -17.20 -12.26 -18.69
N VAL A 88 -16.31 -11.56 -19.41
CA VAL A 88 -16.62 -10.91 -20.69
C VAL A 88 -16.92 -11.98 -21.73
N GLN A 89 -18.01 -11.80 -22.49
CA GLN A 89 -18.34 -12.66 -23.62
C GLN A 89 -17.74 -12.12 -24.92
N ASN A 90 -17.20 -13.01 -25.76
CA ASN A 90 -16.79 -12.66 -27.11
C ASN A 90 -18.00 -12.57 -28.07
N LYS A 91 -17.77 -12.32 -29.37
CA LYS A 91 -18.87 -12.22 -30.36
C LYS A 91 -19.65 -13.52 -30.55
N ALA A 92 -19.11 -14.66 -30.13
CA ALA A 92 -19.79 -15.95 -30.13
C ALA A 92 -20.58 -16.22 -28.83
N GLY A 93 -20.60 -15.27 -27.88
CA GLY A 93 -21.28 -15.41 -26.60
C GLY A 93 -20.52 -16.23 -25.55
N LEU A 94 -19.27 -16.60 -25.83
CA LEU A 94 -18.45 -17.47 -24.96
C LEU A 94 -17.59 -16.63 -24.02
N THR A 95 -17.54 -17.02 -22.75
CA THR A 95 -16.64 -16.44 -21.74
C THR A 95 -15.26 -17.09 -21.76
N SER A 96 -14.32 -16.56 -20.96
CA SER A 96 -13.02 -17.20 -20.78
C SER A 96 -13.13 -18.56 -20.11
N LEU A 97 -14.11 -18.77 -19.22
CA LEU A 97 -14.35 -20.06 -18.58
C LEU A 97 -14.85 -21.11 -19.59
N ASP A 98 -15.74 -20.72 -20.51
CA ASP A 98 -16.28 -21.62 -21.55
C ASP A 98 -15.20 -22.11 -22.53
N LEU A 99 -14.19 -21.27 -22.79
CA LEU A 99 -13.05 -21.61 -23.64
C LEU A 99 -11.94 -22.37 -22.90
N CYS A 100 -12.05 -22.53 -21.57
CA CYS A 100 -11.00 -23.09 -20.74
C CYS A 100 -10.93 -24.62 -20.85
N THR A 101 -9.78 -25.13 -21.29
CA THR A 101 -9.50 -26.57 -21.31
C THR A 101 -8.57 -27.03 -20.18
N ASP A 102 -7.78 -26.12 -19.60
CA ASP A 102 -6.84 -26.42 -18.51
C ASP A 102 -7.55 -26.43 -17.14
N GLU A 103 -7.35 -27.49 -16.35
CA GLU A 103 -8.00 -27.64 -15.04
C GLU A 103 -7.54 -26.62 -14.01
N LYS A 104 -6.25 -26.27 -14.01
CA LYS A 104 -5.71 -25.33 -13.02
C LYS A 104 -6.22 -23.92 -13.25
N ILE A 105 -6.36 -23.53 -14.52
CA ILE A 105 -6.98 -22.25 -14.87
C ILE A 105 -8.46 -22.26 -14.49
N ARG A 106 -9.17 -23.38 -14.69
CA ARG A 106 -10.57 -23.51 -14.28
C ARG A 106 -10.73 -23.37 -12.77
N GLU A 107 -9.91 -24.05 -11.98
CA GLU A 107 -9.86 -23.93 -10.52
C GLU A 107 -9.58 -22.47 -10.09
N ASP A 108 -8.60 -21.81 -10.71
CA ASP A 108 -8.30 -20.40 -10.45
C ASP A 108 -9.53 -19.51 -10.70
N LEU A 109 -10.21 -19.67 -11.83
CA LEU A 109 -11.39 -18.88 -12.16
C LEU A 109 -12.56 -19.15 -11.22
N MET A 110 -12.78 -20.42 -10.85
CA MET A 110 -13.81 -20.80 -9.87
C MET A 110 -13.53 -20.24 -8.48
N SER A 111 -12.25 -20.10 -8.10
CA SER A 111 -11.86 -19.52 -6.80
C SER A 111 -12.19 -18.02 -6.65
N LEU A 112 -12.51 -17.34 -7.76
CA LEU A 112 -12.92 -15.94 -7.78
C LEU A 112 -14.43 -15.73 -7.72
N GLU A 113 -15.21 -16.81 -7.75
CA GLU A 113 -16.65 -16.70 -7.55
C GLU A 113 -16.93 -16.36 -6.09
N PRO A 114 -17.80 -15.37 -5.82
CA PRO A 114 -18.16 -15.03 -4.45
C PRO A 114 -18.74 -16.24 -3.76
N VAL A 115 -18.22 -16.55 -2.57
CA VAL A 115 -18.85 -17.55 -1.71
C VAL A 115 -20.12 -16.90 -1.17
N LEU A 116 -21.29 -17.33 -1.65
CA LEU A 116 -22.55 -17.05 -0.94
C LEU A 116 -22.37 -17.61 0.46
N GLU A 117 -22.43 -16.76 1.49
CA GLU A 117 -22.39 -17.21 2.87
C GLU A 117 -23.45 -18.31 3.02
N LYS A 118 -22.98 -19.56 3.13
CA LYS A 118 -23.78 -20.57 3.82
C LYS A 118 -23.90 -20.01 5.22
N THR A 119 -25.13 -19.78 5.69
CA THR A 119 -25.42 -19.68 7.11
C THR A 119 -24.78 -20.89 7.77
N GLN A 120 -23.56 -20.73 8.29
CA GLN A 120 -22.85 -21.82 8.91
C GLN A 120 -23.52 -22.00 10.27
N GLU A 121 -24.23 -23.11 10.44
CA GLU A 121 -24.33 -23.77 11.74
C GLU A 121 -22.89 -24.09 12.19
N GLY A 122 -22.21 -23.13 12.83
CA GLY A 122 -20.77 -23.16 13.06
C GLY A 122 -20.25 -22.00 13.92
N PHE A 123 -18.93 -21.96 14.15
CA PHE A 123 -18.24 -20.96 14.96
C PHE A 123 -18.54 -19.54 14.45
N VAL A 124 -19.29 -18.77 15.24
CA VAL A 124 -19.55 -17.36 14.97
C VAL A 124 -18.30 -16.57 15.41
N ASN A 125 -17.65 -15.90 14.46
CA ASN A 125 -16.64 -14.91 14.80
C ASN A 125 -17.34 -13.75 15.54
N VAL A 126 -17.14 -13.68 16.85
CA VAL A 126 -17.78 -12.68 17.73
C VAL A 126 -17.46 -11.26 17.27
N ASP A 127 -16.24 -11.03 16.77
CA ASP A 127 -15.81 -9.72 16.27
C ASP A 127 -16.64 -9.27 15.07
N ASP A 128 -16.81 -10.15 14.09
CA ASP A 128 -17.57 -9.86 12.87
C ASP A 128 -19.05 -9.68 13.19
N HIS A 129 -19.61 -10.55 14.03
CA HIS A 129 -20.99 -10.46 14.47
C HIS A 129 -21.28 -9.14 15.21
N PHE A 130 -20.41 -8.74 16.13
CA PHE A 130 -20.61 -7.49 16.86
C PHE A 130 -20.50 -6.28 15.93
N ASN A 131 -19.51 -6.28 15.02
CA ASN A 131 -19.37 -5.23 14.02
C ASN A 131 -20.62 -5.12 13.12
N ASP A 132 -21.23 -6.25 12.77
CA ASP A 132 -22.47 -6.30 12.00
C ASP A 132 -23.64 -5.66 12.74
N VAL A 133 -23.81 -6.00 14.02
CA VAL A 133 -24.82 -5.37 14.88
C VAL A 133 -24.62 -3.86 14.95
N LEU A 134 -23.37 -3.38 15.10
CA LEU A 134 -23.08 -1.94 15.13
C LEU A 134 -23.45 -1.26 13.81
N VAL A 135 -23.09 -1.87 12.67
CA VAL A 135 -23.42 -1.36 11.32
C VAL A 135 -24.93 -1.30 11.09
N GLU A 136 -25.67 -2.32 11.51
CA GLU A 136 -27.13 -2.42 11.37
C GLU A 136 -27.86 -1.45 12.32
N SER A 137 -27.35 -1.27 13.53
CA SER A 137 -27.92 -0.37 14.52
C SER A 137 -27.84 1.10 14.11
N LYS A 138 -26.86 1.46 13.28
CA LYS A 138 -26.66 2.83 12.81
C LYS A 138 -27.64 3.19 11.68
N LYS A 139 -28.73 3.85 12.06
CA LYS A 139 -29.79 4.31 11.13
C LYS A 139 -29.37 5.49 10.26
N SER A 140 -28.64 6.46 10.82
CA SER A 140 -28.21 7.68 10.15
C SER A 140 -26.83 8.13 10.64
N TRP A 141 -26.17 8.94 9.80
CA TRP A 141 -24.93 9.62 10.14
C TRP A 141 -25.23 10.99 10.75
N GLU A 142 -24.53 11.33 11.83
CA GLU A 142 -24.53 12.68 12.38
C GLU A 142 -23.52 13.56 11.62
N PRO A 143 -23.77 14.87 11.45
CA PRO A 143 -22.86 15.75 10.70
C PRO A 143 -21.43 15.83 11.26
N ASN A 144 -21.25 15.57 12.55
CA ASN A 144 -19.96 15.59 13.23
C ASN A 144 -19.26 14.22 13.25
N GLU A 145 -19.81 13.19 12.61
CA GLU A 145 -19.19 11.88 12.54
C GLU A 145 -18.20 11.75 11.39
N ARG A 146 -17.06 11.14 11.69
CA ARG A 146 -15.92 11.04 10.79
C ARG A 146 -15.49 9.61 10.52
N VAL A 147 -15.12 9.34 9.28
CA VAL A 147 -14.52 8.09 8.82
C VAL A 147 -13.00 8.21 8.94
N LEU A 148 -12.44 7.35 9.78
CA LEU A 148 -11.00 7.26 10.00
C LEU A 148 -10.43 6.12 9.15
N PHE A 149 -9.40 6.40 8.35
CA PHE A 149 -8.78 5.47 7.43
C PHE A 149 -7.31 5.23 7.79
N ALA A 150 -6.92 4.00 8.11
CA ALA A 150 -5.58 3.63 8.53
C ALA A 150 -4.92 2.70 7.51
N LEU A 151 -3.74 3.10 7.00
CA LEU A 151 -2.97 2.36 6.02
C LEU A 151 -1.64 1.86 6.60
N ASP A 152 -1.49 0.55 6.68
CA ASP A 152 -0.31 -0.07 7.27
C ASP A 152 0.96 0.15 6.45
N GLY A 153 2.11 0.11 7.13
CA GLY A 153 3.41 0.00 6.49
C GLY A 153 3.68 -1.39 5.91
N GLY A 154 4.69 -1.49 5.05
CA GLY A 154 5.06 -2.78 4.46
C GLY A 154 5.85 -2.78 3.15
N GLY A 155 6.48 -1.67 2.76
CA GLY A 155 7.29 -1.65 1.53
C GLY A 155 6.45 -1.96 0.28
N ILE A 156 7.02 -2.73 -0.66
CA ILE A 156 6.34 -3.12 -1.91
C ILE A 156 5.04 -3.91 -1.68
N ARG A 157 4.87 -4.52 -0.49
CA ARG A 157 3.62 -5.21 -0.10
C ARG A 157 2.41 -4.28 -0.10
N ALA A 158 2.60 -2.96 -0.12
CA ALA A 158 1.55 -1.97 -0.31
C ALA A 158 0.72 -2.17 -1.60
N VAL A 159 1.19 -2.95 -2.58
CA VAL A 159 0.35 -3.39 -3.72
C VAL A 159 -0.90 -4.14 -3.27
N ILE A 160 -0.86 -4.85 -2.14
CA ILE A 160 -2.00 -5.55 -1.53
C ILE A 160 -3.04 -4.53 -1.06
N THR A 161 -2.59 -3.52 -0.31
CA THR A 161 -3.42 -2.40 0.13
C THR A 161 -4.07 -1.70 -1.06
N MET A 162 -3.31 -1.42 -2.12
CA MET A 162 -3.84 -0.81 -3.34
C MET A 162 -4.88 -1.68 -4.03
N GLN A 163 -4.67 -3.00 -4.07
CA GLN A 163 -5.62 -3.91 -4.70
C GLN A 163 -6.98 -3.86 -3.98
N ILE A 164 -6.97 -3.89 -2.65
CA ILE A 164 -8.19 -3.74 -1.83
C ILE A 164 -8.82 -2.36 -2.05
N LEU A 165 -8.03 -1.29 -2.03
CA LEU A 165 -8.52 0.08 -2.23
C LEU A 165 -9.20 0.27 -3.60
N ILE A 166 -8.68 -0.35 -4.67
CA ILE A 166 -9.28 -0.29 -6.02
C ILE A 166 -10.70 -0.88 -6.01
N HIS A 167 -10.88 -2.02 -5.34
CA HIS A 167 -12.20 -2.64 -5.23
C HIS A 167 -13.16 -1.81 -4.38
N ILE A 168 -12.69 -1.28 -3.23
CA ILE A 168 -13.49 -0.38 -2.39
C ILE A 168 -13.90 0.87 -3.17
N ASP A 169 -12.96 1.51 -3.87
CA ASP A 169 -13.23 2.71 -4.67
C ASP A 169 -14.27 2.43 -5.76
N ASN A 170 -14.16 1.31 -6.46
CA ASN A 170 -15.17 0.89 -7.43
C ASN A 170 -16.54 0.62 -6.79
N MET A 171 -16.59 -0.03 -5.63
CA MET A 171 -17.84 -0.22 -4.88
C MET A 171 -18.46 1.11 -4.46
N LEU A 172 -17.64 2.14 -4.25
CA LEU A 172 -18.04 3.53 -3.94
C LEU A 172 -18.14 4.42 -5.19
N ASN A 173 -18.20 3.84 -6.39
CA ASN A 173 -18.37 4.54 -7.66
C ASN A 173 -17.23 5.53 -8.00
N GLY A 174 -15.99 5.19 -7.63
CA GLY A 174 -14.80 6.02 -7.88
C GLY A 174 -14.69 7.22 -6.93
N LYS A 175 -15.40 7.18 -5.80
CA LYS A 175 -15.54 8.30 -4.87
C LYS A 175 -15.02 7.99 -3.46
N LEU A 176 -14.12 7.01 -3.30
CA LEU A 176 -13.58 6.65 -1.98
C LEU A 176 -13.08 7.87 -1.19
N VAL A 177 -12.33 8.74 -1.85
CA VAL A 177 -11.73 9.96 -1.26
C VAL A 177 -12.77 10.89 -0.64
N ASP A 178 -14.00 10.90 -1.17
CA ASP A 178 -15.08 11.79 -0.70
C ASP A 178 -15.71 11.31 0.62
N TYR A 179 -15.47 10.05 0.99
CA TYR A 179 -15.95 9.47 2.25
C TYR A 179 -14.90 9.50 3.36
N ILE A 180 -13.63 9.77 3.06
CA ILE A 180 -12.55 9.74 4.05
C ILE A 180 -12.44 11.10 4.73
N ASP A 181 -12.60 11.12 6.05
CA ASP A 181 -12.48 12.36 6.82
C ASP A 181 -11.07 12.58 7.37
N ASP A 182 -10.45 11.48 7.83
CA ASP A 182 -9.15 11.42 8.45
C ASP A 182 -8.38 10.21 7.91
N ILE A 183 -7.13 10.37 7.49
CA ILE A 183 -6.28 9.31 6.98
C ILE A 183 -4.89 9.33 7.62
N GLY A 184 -4.48 8.17 8.14
CA GLY A 184 -3.17 7.96 8.75
C GLY A 184 -2.44 6.82 8.06
N GLY A 185 -1.16 7.02 7.74
CA GLY A 185 -0.35 6.00 7.08
C GLY A 185 1.04 5.84 7.68
N THR A 186 1.58 4.63 7.62
CA THR A 186 2.97 4.33 7.99
C THR A 186 3.75 3.84 6.78
N SER A 187 4.99 4.27 6.59
CA SER A 187 5.86 3.78 5.50
C SER A 187 5.16 3.91 4.14
N CYS A 188 5.14 2.86 3.32
CA CYS A 188 4.38 2.86 2.06
C CYS A 188 2.86 3.12 2.23
N GLY A 189 2.24 2.78 3.36
CA GLY A 189 0.88 3.23 3.69
C GLY A 189 0.79 4.75 3.87
N GLY A 190 1.84 5.37 4.39
CA GLY A 190 2.03 6.83 4.42
C GLY A 190 2.19 7.42 3.02
N VAL A 191 2.97 6.78 2.15
CA VAL A 191 3.09 7.17 0.72
C VAL A 191 1.72 7.18 0.05
N ILE A 192 0.93 6.11 0.23
CA ILE A 192 -0.44 6.02 -0.32
C ILE A 192 -1.33 7.12 0.27
N SER A 193 -1.27 7.34 1.59
CA SER A 193 -2.05 8.38 2.27
C SER A 193 -1.77 9.77 1.69
N LEU A 194 -0.49 10.12 1.50
CA LEU A 194 -0.09 11.39 0.88
C LEU A 194 -0.51 11.48 -0.58
N LEU A 195 -0.40 10.41 -1.38
CA LEU A 195 -0.81 10.39 -2.78
C LEU A 195 -2.32 10.55 -2.97
N ILE A 196 -3.13 9.90 -2.13
CA ILE A 196 -4.60 10.01 -2.14
C ILE A 196 -5.05 11.41 -1.73
N SER A 197 -4.39 12.01 -0.74
CA SER A 197 -4.89 13.24 -0.11
C SER A 197 -4.33 14.54 -0.70
N SER A 198 -3.15 14.52 -1.31
CA SER A 198 -2.52 15.73 -1.89
C SER A 198 -2.82 15.96 -3.37
N LYS A 199 -3.31 14.95 -4.09
CA LYS A 199 -3.60 15.05 -5.52
C LYS A 199 -4.92 14.35 -5.84
N ASN A 200 -5.68 14.89 -6.79
CA ASN A 200 -6.88 14.27 -7.32
C ASN A 200 -6.51 13.10 -8.27
N ARG A 201 -5.69 12.15 -7.79
CA ARG A 201 -5.26 10.95 -8.53
C ARG A 201 -6.25 9.83 -8.32
N LYS A 202 -6.55 9.09 -9.38
CA LYS A 202 -7.33 7.85 -9.26
C LYS A 202 -6.53 6.81 -8.50
N VAL A 203 -7.21 6.01 -7.68
CA VAL A 203 -6.59 4.91 -6.90
C VAL A 203 -5.82 3.96 -7.81
N GLU A 204 -6.33 3.68 -9.01
CA GLU A 204 -5.64 2.85 -10.00
C GLU A 204 -4.28 3.43 -10.44
N ASP A 205 -4.18 4.75 -10.63
CA ASP A 205 -2.94 5.40 -11.06
C ASP A 205 -1.88 5.37 -9.95
N ILE A 206 -2.30 5.38 -8.68
CA ILE A 206 -1.40 5.19 -7.53
C ILE A 206 -0.79 3.79 -7.55
N ARG A 207 -1.55 2.75 -7.90
CA ARG A 207 -1.03 1.38 -8.05
C ARG A 207 0.01 1.29 -9.15
N LYS A 208 -0.27 1.87 -10.33
CA LYS A 208 0.70 1.95 -11.45
C LYS A 208 1.99 2.62 -11.02
N LEU A 209 1.86 3.75 -10.33
CA LEU A 209 2.99 4.50 -9.83
C LEU A 209 3.84 3.69 -8.84
N LEU A 210 3.24 2.99 -7.88
CA LEU A 210 3.97 2.15 -6.94
C LEU A 210 4.71 0.99 -7.64
N LEU A 211 4.07 0.35 -8.63
CA LEU A 211 4.70 -0.71 -9.41
C LEU A 211 5.87 -0.17 -10.24
N ASP A 212 5.72 0.97 -10.92
CA ASP A 212 6.78 1.60 -11.72
C ASP A 212 7.97 2.05 -10.86
N MET A 213 7.70 2.62 -9.69
CA MET A 213 8.75 3.19 -8.83
C MET A 213 9.59 2.14 -8.10
N ARG A 214 9.17 0.87 -8.01
CA ARG A 214 9.88 -0.17 -7.24
C ARG A 214 11.37 -0.26 -7.61
N GLU A 215 11.70 -0.21 -8.90
CA GLU A 215 13.08 -0.34 -9.39
C GLU A 215 13.88 0.96 -9.20
N LYS A 216 13.18 2.10 -9.21
CA LYS A 216 13.77 3.44 -9.01
C LYS A 216 14.05 3.72 -7.52
N VAL A 217 13.30 3.10 -6.62
CA VAL A 217 13.45 3.27 -5.16
C VAL A 217 14.55 2.37 -4.60
N PHE A 218 14.61 1.10 -5.00
CA PHE A 218 15.54 0.12 -4.43
C PHE A 218 16.89 0.08 -5.16
N ILE A 219 17.55 1.25 -5.25
CA ILE A 219 18.87 1.39 -5.87
C ILE A 219 19.96 0.90 -4.90
N LYS A 220 20.61 -0.21 -5.25
CA LYS A 220 21.70 -0.77 -4.44
C LYS A 220 22.90 0.18 -4.42
N GLN A 221 23.51 0.32 -3.24
CA GLN A 221 24.75 1.07 -3.11
C GLN A 221 25.92 0.31 -3.77
N THR A 222 26.83 1.04 -4.43
CA THR A 222 28.00 0.47 -5.11
C THR A 222 29.11 0.17 -4.10
N GLY A 223 29.48 -1.11 -3.93
CA GLY A 223 30.53 -1.56 -3.02
C GLY A 223 30.24 -2.93 -2.40
N LYS A 224 31.24 -3.61 -1.81
CA LYS A 224 31.02 -4.88 -1.09
C LYS A 224 30.42 -4.60 0.29
N VAL A 225 29.16 -5.00 0.49
CA VAL A 225 28.38 -4.98 1.75
C VAL A 225 28.36 -3.60 2.42
N VAL A 226 27.66 -2.65 1.79
CA VAL A 226 27.37 -1.34 2.38
C VAL A 226 26.00 -1.41 3.05
N TRP A 227 25.93 -0.96 4.30
CA TRP A 227 24.69 -0.72 5.04
C TRP A 227 24.46 0.78 5.14
N PRO A 228 23.23 1.29 4.97
CA PRO A 228 21.99 0.57 4.65
C PRO A 228 21.96 -0.02 3.22
N LYS A 229 21.07 -0.98 2.97
CA LYS A 229 21.04 -1.78 1.72
C LYS A 229 20.85 -0.92 0.46
N TYR A 230 20.08 0.14 0.55
CA TYR A 230 19.72 1.01 -0.57
C TYR A 230 20.14 2.45 -0.33
N SER A 231 20.39 3.17 -1.43
CA SER A 231 20.60 4.61 -1.36
C SER A 231 19.27 5.33 -1.18
N ALA A 232 19.29 6.41 -0.40
CA ALA A 232 18.16 7.33 -0.24
C ALA A 232 17.83 8.11 -1.51
N THR A 233 18.78 8.23 -2.44
CA THR A 233 18.63 9.10 -3.62
C THR A 233 17.47 8.67 -4.52
N GLY A 234 17.22 7.37 -4.67
CA GLY A 234 16.12 6.86 -5.48
C GLY A 234 14.74 7.26 -4.94
N ILE A 235 14.53 7.09 -3.63
CA ILE A 235 13.27 7.47 -2.99
C ILE A 235 13.10 8.99 -2.91
N GLU A 236 14.18 9.75 -2.73
CA GLU A 236 14.13 11.22 -2.76
C GLU A 236 13.82 11.76 -4.15
N TYR A 237 14.42 11.18 -5.19
CA TYR A 237 14.13 11.53 -6.58
C TYR A 237 12.65 11.31 -6.89
N VAL A 238 12.13 10.14 -6.51
CA VAL A 238 10.72 9.80 -6.64
C VAL A 238 9.83 10.80 -5.89
N ALA A 239 10.16 11.09 -4.64
CA ALA A 239 9.38 11.96 -3.77
C ALA A 239 9.42 13.43 -4.18
N LYS A 240 10.48 13.88 -4.87
CA LYS A 240 10.59 15.26 -5.36
C LYS A 240 9.98 15.41 -6.75
N HIS A 241 10.42 14.57 -7.69
CA HIS A 241 10.21 14.80 -9.12
C HIS A 241 9.05 13.98 -9.70
N VAL A 242 8.93 12.71 -9.33
CA VAL A 242 7.85 11.85 -9.87
C VAL A 242 6.50 12.22 -9.26
N THR A 243 6.47 12.48 -7.95
CA THR A 243 5.27 12.98 -7.29
C THR A 243 5.07 14.49 -7.49
N ALA A 244 6.11 15.23 -7.95
CA ALA A 244 6.14 16.69 -8.06
C ALA A 244 5.84 17.40 -6.72
N TRP A 245 6.52 16.98 -5.64
CA TRP A 245 6.37 17.53 -4.29
C TRP A 245 7.59 18.30 -3.77
N GLU A 246 8.58 18.57 -4.62
CA GLU A 246 9.81 19.28 -4.23
C GLU A 246 9.54 20.57 -3.44
N ASN A 247 8.55 21.35 -3.87
CA ASN A 247 8.14 22.60 -3.23
C ASN A 247 6.78 22.51 -2.49
N SER A 248 6.21 21.31 -2.39
CA SER A 248 4.90 21.12 -1.76
C SER A 248 5.02 20.89 -0.26
N LYS A 249 4.15 21.53 0.52
CA LYS A 249 4.09 21.41 1.98
C LYS A 249 2.91 20.54 2.41
N MET A 250 2.94 20.00 3.62
CA MET A 250 1.83 19.20 4.18
C MET A 250 0.51 19.98 4.19
N SER A 251 0.59 21.31 4.35
CA SER A 251 -0.55 22.22 4.37
C SER A 251 -1.38 22.25 3.08
N ILE A 252 -0.86 21.81 1.92
CA ILE A 252 -1.65 21.78 0.67
C ILE A 252 -2.82 20.78 0.75
N ILE A 253 -2.73 19.80 1.66
CA ILE A 253 -3.78 18.81 1.88
C ILE A 253 -4.87 19.47 2.74
N LYS A 254 -5.94 19.92 2.08
CA LYS A 254 -7.10 20.55 2.76
C LYS A 254 -8.34 19.65 2.80
N LYS A 255 -8.49 18.78 1.80
CA LYS A 255 -9.69 17.95 1.62
C LYS A 255 -9.96 16.97 2.76
N MET A 256 -8.92 16.54 3.48
CA MET A 256 -9.03 15.63 4.64
C MET A 256 -7.87 15.83 5.61
N ARG A 257 -8.04 15.37 6.84
CA ARG A 257 -6.96 15.36 7.83
C ARG A 257 -6.02 14.20 7.56
N THR A 258 -4.84 14.47 7.03
CA THR A 258 -3.82 13.46 6.73
C THR A 258 -2.64 13.55 7.69
N PHE A 259 -2.12 12.40 8.14
CA PHE A 259 -0.78 12.32 8.71
C PHE A 259 0.01 11.09 8.24
N VAL A 260 1.33 11.17 8.41
CA VAL A 260 2.24 10.02 8.34
C VAL A 260 3.02 9.82 9.64
N THR A 261 3.29 8.57 9.98
CA THR A 261 4.07 8.21 11.18
C THR A 261 5.57 8.27 10.91
N VAL A 262 6.33 8.75 11.89
CA VAL A 262 7.80 8.84 11.84
C VAL A 262 8.35 8.50 13.22
N ALA A 263 9.44 7.75 13.28
CA ALA A 263 10.13 7.45 14.53
C ALA A 263 11.34 8.37 14.71
N ASP A 264 11.36 9.14 15.78
CA ASP A 264 12.56 9.86 16.22
C ASP A 264 13.49 8.89 16.95
N THR A 265 14.54 8.47 16.24
CA THR A 265 15.53 7.50 16.73
C THR A 265 16.74 8.14 17.39
N ARG A 266 16.71 9.47 17.62
CA ARG A 266 17.74 10.19 18.40
C ARG A 266 17.54 10.04 19.90
N MET A 267 16.40 9.50 20.33
CA MET A 267 16.01 9.27 21.72
C MET A 267 15.93 7.78 22.01
N VAL A 268 16.20 7.38 23.25
CA VAL A 268 16.00 6.01 23.74
C VAL A 268 15.11 6.06 25.00
N PRO A 269 13.87 5.54 24.96
CA PRO A 269 13.23 4.87 23.81
C PRO A 269 12.91 5.84 22.65
N PRO A 270 12.83 5.33 21.40
CA PRO A 270 12.39 6.14 20.25
C PRO A 270 11.01 6.75 20.46
N GLN A 271 10.77 7.92 19.88
CA GLN A 271 9.50 8.63 20.03
C GLN A 271 8.72 8.68 18.72
N LEU A 272 7.40 8.45 18.79
CA LEU A 272 6.53 8.60 17.63
C LEU A 272 6.28 10.09 17.37
N LEU A 273 6.60 10.53 16.16
CA LEU A 273 6.24 11.81 15.59
C LEU A 273 5.18 11.61 14.51
N LEU A 274 4.25 12.55 14.41
CA LEU A 274 3.25 12.57 13.33
C LEU A 274 3.45 13.84 12.51
N PHE A 275 3.73 13.68 11.23
CA PHE A 275 3.71 14.80 10.29
C PHE A 275 2.29 14.93 9.74
N ARG A 276 1.61 16.00 10.16
CA ARG A 276 0.19 16.26 9.93
C ARG A 276 0.03 17.35 8.87
N SER A 277 -1.09 17.29 8.16
CA SER A 277 -1.56 18.35 7.24
C SER A 277 -2.37 19.45 7.94
N TYR A 278 -2.69 19.24 9.21
CA TYR A 278 -3.51 20.11 10.04
C TYR A 278 -2.84 20.35 11.39
N MET A 279 -3.24 21.44 12.02
CA MET A 279 -2.81 21.83 13.35
C MET A 279 -3.93 22.64 14.01
N PRO A 280 -4.37 22.29 15.23
CA PRO A 280 -5.26 23.13 16.01
C PRO A 280 -4.66 24.51 16.28
N ASP A 281 -5.52 25.53 16.35
CA ASP A 281 -5.12 26.84 16.86
C ASP A 281 -4.81 26.73 18.36
N MET A 282 -3.54 26.93 18.75
CA MET A 282 -3.09 26.86 20.14
C MET A 282 -1.80 27.67 20.37
N PRO A 283 -1.47 28.03 21.63
CA PRO A 283 -0.20 28.68 21.97
C PRO A 283 1.01 27.83 21.58
N GLU A 284 2.15 28.50 21.39
CA GLU A 284 3.42 27.89 20.99
C GLU A 284 3.88 26.81 21.97
N GLU A 285 3.75 27.05 23.27
CA GLU A 285 4.16 26.12 24.32
C GLU A 285 3.34 24.82 24.27
N ALA A 286 2.04 24.93 24.00
CA ALA A 286 1.17 23.77 23.82
C ALA A 286 1.55 23.01 22.54
N ARG A 287 1.82 23.74 21.45
CA ARG A 287 2.24 23.17 20.17
C ARG A 287 3.52 22.34 20.31
N GLU A 288 4.53 22.85 21.02
CA GLU A 288 5.77 22.14 21.31
C GLU A 288 5.53 20.92 22.21
N HIS A 289 4.77 21.08 23.30
CA HIS A 289 4.48 20.02 24.25
C HIS A 289 3.79 18.81 23.60
N TYR A 290 2.76 19.07 22.77
CA TYR A 290 2.02 18.03 22.05
C TYR A 290 2.65 17.62 20.72
N LYS A 291 3.81 18.20 20.35
CA LYS A 291 4.58 17.89 19.14
C LYS A 291 3.74 18.05 17.86
N PHE A 292 3.06 19.18 17.77
CA PHE A 292 2.42 19.62 16.53
C PHE A 292 3.43 20.45 15.72
N PHE A 293 3.87 19.89 14.59
CA PHE A 293 4.69 20.61 13.63
C PHE A 293 3.80 21.47 12.74
N ASP A 294 4.27 22.68 12.43
CA ASP A 294 3.58 23.58 11.51
C ASP A 294 3.52 22.95 10.10
N PRO A 295 2.32 22.63 9.57
CA PRO A 295 2.17 21.97 8.28
C PRO A 295 2.68 22.80 7.10
N GLU A 296 2.79 24.12 7.23
CA GLU A 296 3.38 25.00 6.20
C GLU A 296 4.91 24.86 6.11
N LYS A 297 5.54 24.34 7.17
CA LYS A 297 7.00 24.15 7.22
C LYS A 297 7.43 22.73 6.87
N VAL A 298 6.53 21.75 6.96
CA VAL A 298 6.83 20.34 6.65
C VAL A 298 6.65 20.09 5.15
N GLU A 299 7.74 19.76 4.45
CA GLU A 299 7.71 19.40 3.02
C GLU A 299 7.19 17.97 2.82
N LEU A 300 6.32 17.78 1.82
CA LEU A 300 5.75 16.47 1.51
C LEU A 300 6.83 15.43 1.17
N TRP A 301 7.85 15.82 0.39
CA TRP A 301 8.93 14.91 0.04
C TRP A 301 9.77 14.48 1.26
N LYS A 302 9.98 15.38 2.24
CA LYS A 302 10.66 15.07 3.51
C LYS A 302 9.79 14.17 4.38
N ALA A 303 8.49 14.45 4.45
CA ALA A 303 7.56 13.62 5.21
C ALA A 303 7.53 12.19 4.67
N LEU A 304 7.47 12.03 3.34
CA LEU A 304 7.61 10.74 2.68
C LEU A 304 8.96 10.09 3.04
N ARG A 305 10.07 10.81 2.83
CA ARG A 305 11.43 10.29 3.05
C ARG A 305 11.65 9.78 4.46
N CYS A 306 11.10 10.47 5.47
CA CYS A 306 11.17 10.07 6.87
C CYS A 306 10.31 8.84 7.15
N THR A 307 9.04 8.84 6.72
CA THR A 307 8.13 7.71 7.03
C THR A 307 8.59 6.41 6.38
N THR A 308 9.34 6.45 5.26
CA THR A 308 9.85 5.26 4.57
C THR A 308 11.31 4.91 4.92
N ALA A 309 11.94 5.60 5.87
CA ALA A 309 13.34 5.41 6.24
C ALA A 309 13.54 4.14 7.10
N ALA A 310 13.17 2.98 6.58
CA ALA A 310 13.17 1.73 7.34
C ALA A 310 14.62 1.34 7.65
N PRO A 311 14.98 1.13 8.93
CA PRO A 311 16.31 0.65 9.29
C PRO A 311 16.64 -0.61 8.50
N PHE A 312 17.93 -0.84 8.25
CA PHE A 312 18.46 -1.87 7.34
C PHE A 312 18.27 -1.56 5.84
N PHE A 313 17.14 -0.97 5.44
CA PHE A 313 16.85 -0.67 4.03
C PHE A 313 17.38 0.69 3.59
N PHE A 314 17.06 1.74 4.35
CA PHE A 314 17.42 3.13 4.03
C PHE A 314 18.08 3.81 5.22
N GLU A 315 18.84 4.85 4.94
CA GLU A 315 19.41 5.71 5.99
C GLU A 315 18.30 6.51 6.66
N SER A 316 18.42 6.77 7.95
CA SER A 316 17.54 7.73 8.63
C SER A 316 17.71 9.12 8.04
N PHE A 317 16.65 9.93 7.99
CA PHE A 317 16.73 11.32 7.59
C PHE A 317 16.98 12.20 8.82
N HIS A 318 18.24 12.57 9.06
CA HIS A 318 18.67 13.32 10.27
C HIS A 318 18.23 12.68 11.61
N GLY A 319 18.30 11.34 11.69
CA GLY A 319 17.87 10.58 12.87
C GLY A 319 16.37 10.29 12.94
N LEU A 320 15.60 10.70 11.92
CA LEU A 320 14.21 10.30 11.73
C LEU A 320 14.13 9.05 10.85
N SER A 321 13.47 8.01 11.38
CA SER A 321 13.35 6.70 10.76
C SER A 321 11.88 6.35 10.48
N ASP A 322 11.67 5.23 9.78
CA ASP A 322 10.33 4.72 9.47
C ASP A 322 9.47 4.56 10.74
N GLY A 323 8.24 5.06 10.68
CA GLY A 323 7.28 4.98 11.77
C GLY A 323 6.89 3.54 12.15
N GLY A 324 7.20 2.56 11.29
CA GLY A 324 7.01 1.13 11.53
C GLY A 324 7.70 0.62 12.80
N LEU A 325 8.79 1.27 13.22
CA LEU A 325 9.46 0.97 14.48
C LEU A 325 8.56 1.11 15.73
N ILE A 326 7.48 1.90 15.64
CA ILE A 326 6.59 2.18 16.77
C ILE A 326 5.12 1.90 16.41
N ALA A 327 4.67 2.33 15.23
CA ALA A 327 3.27 2.30 14.83
C ALA A 327 3.11 1.83 13.37
N ASN A 328 3.59 0.62 13.06
CA ASN A 328 3.48 0.06 11.71
C ASN A 328 2.02 -0.13 11.23
N ASN A 329 1.11 -0.43 12.16
CA ASN A 329 -0.32 -0.21 11.97
C ASN A 329 -0.70 1.14 12.64
N PRO A 330 -1.05 2.18 11.86
CA PRO A 330 -1.27 3.51 12.42
C PRO A 330 -2.65 3.68 13.07
N THR A 331 -3.48 2.64 13.19
CA THR A 331 -4.88 2.82 13.60
C THR A 331 -5.02 3.39 15.01
N LEU A 332 -4.27 2.89 15.98
CA LEU A 332 -4.28 3.42 17.35
C LEU A 332 -3.71 4.84 17.41
N ALA A 333 -2.67 5.14 16.62
CA ALA A 333 -2.13 6.49 16.50
C ALA A 333 -3.19 7.44 15.90
N LEU A 334 -3.95 6.99 14.90
CA LEU A 334 -5.02 7.75 14.26
C LEU A 334 -6.17 8.07 15.21
N ILE A 335 -6.65 7.07 15.95
CA ILE A 335 -7.70 7.26 16.97
C ILE A 335 -7.20 8.21 18.07
N SER A 336 -5.96 8.01 18.55
CA SER A 336 -5.38 8.85 19.61
C SER A 336 -5.20 10.29 19.15
N ASP A 337 -4.68 10.50 17.95
CA ASP A 337 -4.47 11.82 17.37
C ASP A 337 -5.79 12.54 17.09
N PHE A 338 -6.81 11.81 16.61
CA PHE A 338 -8.17 12.33 16.43
C PHE A 338 -8.73 12.88 17.75
N LEU A 339 -8.67 12.07 18.82
CA LEU A 339 -9.20 12.45 20.13
C LEU A 339 -8.40 13.58 20.78
N LEU A 340 -7.07 13.56 20.64
CA LEU A 340 -6.20 14.63 21.11
C LEU A 340 -6.51 15.94 20.38
N THR A 341 -6.60 15.92 19.06
CA THR A 341 -6.91 17.08 18.23
C THR A 341 -8.25 17.69 18.65
N ASN A 342 -9.29 16.87 18.83
CA ASN A 342 -10.58 17.36 19.31
C ASN A 342 -10.49 18.04 20.69
N LYS A 343 -9.73 17.42 21.62
CA LYS A 343 -9.51 17.97 22.97
C LYS A 343 -8.80 19.32 22.91
N LEU A 344 -7.78 19.45 22.06
CA LEU A 344 -7.02 20.69 21.89
C LEU A 344 -7.87 21.79 21.26
N GLU A 345 -8.57 21.49 20.15
CA GLU A 345 -9.49 22.43 19.52
C GLU A 345 -10.53 22.97 20.50
N LYS A 346 -11.11 22.11 21.34
CA LYS A 346 -12.10 22.50 22.35
C LYS A 346 -11.49 23.32 23.49
N THR A 347 -10.27 22.99 23.91
CA THR A 347 -9.59 23.66 25.03
C THR A 347 -9.20 25.08 24.66
N PHE A 348 -8.66 25.26 23.45
CA PHE A 348 -8.11 26.53 22.97
C PHE A 348 -9.08 27.35 22.09
N ALA A 349 -10.35 26.93 21.98
CA ALA A 349 -11.39 27.72 21.33
C ALA A 349 -11.52 29.12 21.97
N LYS A 350 -11.56 30.17 21.13
CA LYS A 350 -11.51 31.58 21.57
C LYS A 350 -12.84 32.07 22.18
N ASN A 351 -13.94 31.45 21.80
CA ASN A 351 -15.29 31.78 22.28
C ASN A 351 -16.19 30.53 22.30
N GLU A 352 -17.37 30.65 22.91
CA GLU A 352 -18.33 29.53 23.03
C GLU A 352 -18.79 29.00 21.67
N LYS A 353 -19.02 29.89 20.69
CA LYS A 353 -19.41 29.50 19.34
C LYS A 353 -18.35 28.61 18.67
N GLU A 354 -17.07 28.99 18.75
CA GLU A 354 -15.97 28.19 18.22
C GLU A 354 -15.81 26.86 18.97
N ARG A 355 -16.10 26.85 20.28
CA ARG A 355 -16.08 25.64 21.11
C ARG A 355 -17.20 24.66 20.76
N ASP A 356 -18.32 25.17 20.26
CA ASP A 356 -19.44 24.36 19.79
C ASP A 356 -19.21 23.86 18.35
N GLU A 357 -18.55 24.65 17.50
CA GLU A 357 -18.25 24.31 16.11
C GLU A 357 -17.02 23.39 15.94
N LYS A 358 -15.97 23.55 16.76
CA LYS A 358 -14.71 22.79 16.68
C LYS A 358 -14.57 21.80 17.85
N GLY A 359 -13.79 20.74 17.66
CA GLY A 359 -13.49 19.79 18.74
C GLY A 359 -14.64 18.89 19.23
N ASN A 360 -15.79 18.89 18.55
CA ASN A 360 -16.93 18.03 18.87
C ASN A 360 -17.15 16.89 17.85
N TRP A 361 -16.10 16.55 17.09
CA TRP A 361 -16.15 15.43 16.14
C TRP A 361 -16.28 14.09 16.86
N LYS A 362 -17.05 13.18 16.27
CA LYS A 362 -17.20 11.79 16.70
C LYS A 362 -16.59 10.86 15.66
N ILE A 363 -16.11 9.71 16.10
CA ILE A 363 -15.72 8.65 15.17
C ILE A 363 -17.02 7.97 14.72
N GLY A 364 -17.26 7.87 13.42
CA GLY A 364 -18.41 7.13 12.88
C GLY A 364 -18.06 5.70 12.51
N CYS A 365 -16.86 5.48 11.99
CA CYS A 365 -16.23 4.17 11.85
C CYS A 365 -14.72 4.31 11.63
N VAL A 366 -14.03 3.18 11.77
CA VAL A 366 -12.60 3.07 11.46
C VAL A 366 -12.40 1.97 10.42
N VAL A 367 -11.66 2.28 9.36
CA VAL A 367 -11.26 1.34 8.30
C VAL A 367 -9.76 1.20 8.31
N SER A 368 -9.26 -0.02 8.49
CA SER A 368 -7.83 -0.34 8.53
C SER A 368 -7.49 -1.33 7.43
N ILE A 369 -6.53 -1.00 6.56
CA ILE A 369 -6.10 -1.87 5.46
C ILE A 369 -4.64 -2.26 5.64
N GLY A 370 -4.42 -3.56 5.64
CA GLY A 370 -3.10 -4.17 5.83
C GLY A 370 -2.34 -4.45 4.54
N THR A 371 -1.08 -4.84 4.73
CA THR A 371 -0.14 -5.24 3.68
C THR A 371 0.06 -6.76 3.64
N GLY A 372 -0.94 -7.53 4.08
CA GLY A 372 -0.96 -8.99 4.10
C GLY A 372 -0.54 -9.61 5.44
N ILE A 373 -1.04 -10.82 5.70
CA ILE A 373 -0.70 -11.67 6.84
C ILE A 373 0.10 -12.84 6.31
N PHE A 374 1.32 -12.99 6.82
CA PHE A 374 2.25 -14.01 6.34
C PHE A 374 2.28 -15.21 7.28
N PRO A 375 2.57 -16.42 6.76
CA PRO A 375 2.70 -17.61 7.60
C PRO A 375 3.78 -17.41 8.66
N THR A 376 3.48 -17.81 9.90
CA THR A 376 4.45 -17.75 10.99
C THR A 376 5.55 -18.79 10.76
N GLU A 377 6.79 -18.35 10.71
CA GLU A 377 7.95 -19.23 10.69
C GLU A 377 8.31 -19.62 12.13
N LYS A 378 8.44 -20.93 12.39
CA LYS A 378 8.97 -21.40 13.67
C LYS A 378 10.46 -21.10 13.71
N ILE A 379 10.87 -20.30 14.69
CA ILE A 379 12.27 -20.14 15.09
C ILE A 379 12.47 -20.85 16.43
N ASP A 380 13.65 -21.43 16.63
CA ASP A 380 14.07 -21.85 17.96
C ASP A 380 14.19 -20.61 18.86
N GLY A 381 13.86 -20.74 20.15
CA GLY A 381 13.90 -19.63 21.10
C GLY A 381 15.25 -18.89 21.11
N ILE A 382 15.23 -17.62 21.52
CA ILE A 382 16.43 -16.77 21.54
C ILE A 382 17.14 -16.92 22.89
N ASP A 383 18.12 -17.81 22.95
CA ASP A 383 19.06 -17.89 24.08
C ASP A 383 20.38 -17.21 23.69
N LEU A 384 20.65 -16.04 24.27
CA LEU A 384 21.93 -15.33 24.16
C LEU A 384 22.82 -15.67 25.36
N SER A 385 23.34 -16.89 25.38
CA SER A 385 24.37 -17.30 26.34
C SER A 385 25.67 -17.60 25.59
N ILE A 386 26.71 -16.81 25.84
CA ILE A 386 28.09 -17.18 25.48
C ILE A 386 28.75 -17.69 26.76
N PRO A 387 28.75 -19.01 27.02
CA PRO A 387 29.48 -19.54 28.16
C PRO A 387 30.98 -19.20 28.03
N HIS A 388 31.65 -18.91 29.16
CA HIS A 388 33.11 -18.79 29.20
C HIS A 388 33.75 -20.18 28.98
N VAL A 389 34.00 -20.54 27.72
CA VAL A 389 34.57 -21.85 27.37
C VAL A 389 36.07 -21.73 27.09
N LYS A 390 36.90 -22.52 27.79
CA LYS A 390 38.38 -22.51 27.67
C LYS A 390 38.93 -23.15 26.39
N ASN A 391 38.10 -23.84 25.59
CA ASN A 391 38.52 -24.55 24.37
C ASN A 391 38.21 -23.72 23.10
N PRO A 392 39.21 -23.40 22.25
CA PRO A 392 39.05 -22.59 21.04
C PRO A 392 38.00 -23.12 20.04
N PHE A 393 37.91 -24.44 19.87
CA PHE A 393 36.96 -25.04 18.92
C PHE A 393 35.51 -24.89 19.39
N ASN A 394 35.28 -25.12 20.68
CA ASN A 394 33.96 -24.96 21.29
C ASN A 394 33.57 -23.48 21.44
N PHE A 395 34.54 -22.59 21.63
CA PHE A 395 34.33 -21.14 21.56
C PHE A 395 33.90 -20.71 20.17
N ALA A 396 34.58 -21.15 19.11
CA ALA A 396 34.19 -20.85 17.73
C ALA A 396 32.77 -21.35 17.43
N LYS A 397 32.42 -22.59 17.81
CA LYS A 397 31.06 -23.13 17.64
C LYS A 397 30.01 -22.33 18.41
N SER A 398 30.32 -21.91 19.65
CA SER A 398 29.43 -21.07 20.46
C SER A 398 29.28 -19.66 19.88
N PHE A 399 30.36 -19.12 19.31
CA PHE A 399 30.37 -17.83 18.63
C PHE A 399 29.56 -17.86 17.32
N TYR A 400 29.68 -18.91 16.51
CA TYR A 400 28.83 -19.11 15.33
C TYR A 400 27.35 -19.27 15.71
N LYS A 401 27.06 -20.01 16.80
CA LYS A 401 25.70 -20.12 17.34
C LYS A 401 25.18 -18.77 17.83
N ALA A 402 26.00 -17.99 18.53
CA ALA A 402 25.66 -16.64 18.97
C ALA A 402 25.41 -15.70 17.77
N ILE A 403 26.24 -15.72 16.72
CA ILE A 403 26.01 -14.95 15.48
C ILE A 403 24.71 -15.37 14.80
N GLY A 404 24.43 -16.67 14.71
CA GLY A 404 23.17 -17.19 14.20
C GLY A 404 21.96 -16.70 15.01
N ASN A 405 22.05 -16.76 16.33
CA ASN A 405 21.01 -16.29 17.25
C ASN A 405 20.83 -14.76 17.17
N THR A 406 21.89 -13.98 17.03
CA THR A 406 21.81 -12.52 16.84
C THR A 406 21.16 -12.17 15.50
N LYS A 407 21.41 -12.94 14.43
CA LYS A 407 20.70 -12.78 13.15
C LYS A 407 19.22 -13.13 13.29
N ASN A 408 18.87 -14.19 14.02
CA ASN A 408 17.48 -14.55 14.30
C ASN A 408 16.77 -13.48 15.12
N MET A 409 17.45 -12.90 16.12
CA MET A 409 16.93 -11.79 16.92
C MET A 409 16.72 -10.54 16.07
N LEU A 410 17.68 -10.18 15.21
CA LEU A 410 17.51 -9.06 14.29
C LEU A 410 16.34 -9.30 13.32
N ASN A 411 16.23 -10.51 12.77
CA ASN A 411 15.11 -10.89 11.91
C ASN A 411 13.77 -10.81 12.65
N MET A 412 13.70 -11.27 13.90
CA MET A 412 12.51 -11.14 14.74
C MET A 412 12.17 -9.67 14.99
N LEU A 413 13.13 -8.83 15.36
CA LEU A 413 12.92 -7.40 15.56
C LEU A 413 12.44 -6.69 14.29
N VAL A 414 13.02 -7.02 13.13
CA VAL A 414 12.55 -6.51 11.84
C VAL A 414 11.14 -7.00 11.55
N LYS A 415 10.82 -8.27 11.80
CA LYS A 415 9.46 -8.81 11.63
C LYS A 415 8.46 -8.15 12.56
N GLU A 416 8.81 -7.86 13.82
CA GLU A 416 7.95 -7.13 14.76
C GLU A 416 7.76 -5.66 14.34
N CYS A 417 8.84 -4.96 13.96
CA CYS A 417 8.76 -3.58 13.44
C CYS A 417 8.01 -3.48 12.10
N THR A 418 7.78 -4.62 11.44
CA THR A 418 7.08 -4.69 10.14
C THR A 418 5.79 -5.49 10.24
N ALA A 419 5.43 -5.93 11.45
CA ALA A 419 4.16 -6.54 11.78
C ALA A 419 3.13 -5.42 11.91
N SER A 420 2.11 -5.47 11.06
CA SER A 420 0.99 -4.54 11.10
C SER A 420 -0.33 -5.23 11.45
N ASN A 421 -0.24 -6.51 11.81
CA ASN A 421 -1.35 -7.33 12.28
C ASN A 421 -1.03 -7.89 13.69
N GLY A 422 -1.94 -8.66 14.27
CA GLY A 422 -1.84 -9.17 15.62
C GLY A 422 -2.34 -8.13 16.63
N GLN A 423 -1.52 -7.83 17.63
CA GLN A 423 -1.98 -7.09 18.80
C GLN A 423 -2.48 -5.66 18.52
N PRO A 424 -1.84 -4.85 17.64
CA PRO A 424 -2.36 -3.52 17.31
C PRO A 424 -3.78 -3.55 16.72
N VAL A 425 -4.08 -4.55 15.89
CA VAL A 425 -5.42 -4.75 15.30
C VAL A 425 -6.43 -5.15 16.38
N ARG A 426 -6.06 -6.10 17.25
CA ARG A 426 -6.91 -6.52 18.37
C ARG A 426 -7.23 -5.34 19.27
N TYR A 427 -6.22 -4.58 19.71
CA TYR A 427 -6.43 -3.40 20.54
C TYR A 427 -7.31 -2.35 19.85
N ALA A 428 -7.05 -2.05 18.58
CA ALA A 428 -7.87 -1.10 17.84
C ALA A 428 -9.34 -1.54 17.77
N ARG A 429 -9.59 -2.82 17.50
CA ARG A 429 -10.94 -3.39 17.46
C ARG A 429 -11.63 -3.30 18.80
N GLU A 430 -11.02 -3.80 19.87
CA GLU A 430 -11.62 -3.79 21.21
C GLU A 430 -11.92 -2.36 21.67
N TRP A 431 -11.01 -1.43 21.40
CA TRP A 431 -11.25 -0.02 21.67
C TRP A 431 -12.47 0.51 20.91
N CYS A 432 -12.56 0.30 19.60
CA CYS A 432 -13.70 0.74 18.79
C CYS A 432 -15.01 0.10 19.28
N HIS A 433 -15.02 -1.21 19.53
CA HIS A 433 -16.20 -1.92 20.01
C HIS A 433 -16.64 -1.42 21.40
N SER A 434 -15.71 -1.11 22.30
CA SER A 434 -16.03 -0.56 23.63
C SER A 434 -16.76 0.79 23.60
N ILE A 435 -16.62 1.55 22.51
CA ILE A 435 -17.30 2.82 22.28
C ILE A 435 -18.38 2.73 21.19
N ASN A 436 -18.84 1.52 20.86
CA ASN A 436 -19.88 1.21 19.86
C ASN A 436 -19.58 1.74 18.45
N ILE A 437 -18.31 1.69 18.04
CA ILE A 437 -17.86 2.13 16.71
C ILE A 437 -17.51 0.92 15.84
N PRO A 438 -18.08 0.81 14.61
CA PRO A 438 -17.68 -0.20 13.65
C PRO A 438 -16.19 -0.11 13.29
N TYR A 439 -15.50 -1.25 13.30
CA TYR A 439 -14.10 -1.41 12.95
C TYR A 439 -13.94 -2.41 11.81
N PHE A 440 -13.57 -1.92 10.63
CA PHE A 440 -13.34 -2.75 9.46
C PHE A 440 -11.84 -2.99 9.27
N ARG A 441 -11.42 -4.25 9.21
CA ARG A 441 -10.03 -4.64 8.96
C ARG A 441 -9.93 -5.57 7.75
N PHE A 442 -9.18 -5.15 6.74
CA PHE A 442 -8.92 -5.96 5.55
C PHE A 442 -7.43 -6.23 5.40
N SER A 443 -7.05 -7.51 5.42
CA SER A 443 -5.67 -7.94 5.21
C SER A 443 -5.66 -9.43 4.84
N PRO A 444 -5.28 -9.81 3.60
CA PRO A 444 -5.34 -11.19 3.15
C PRO A 444 -4.32 -12.07 3.89
N HIS A 445 -4.71 -13.32 4.15
CA HIS A 445 -3.76 -14.37 4.53
C HIS A 445 -3.07 -14.88 3.26
N LEU A 446 -1.76 -14.76 3.21
CA LEU A 446 -0.97 -15.09 2.03
C LEU A 446 -0.28 -16.44 2.20
N SER A 447 -0.13 -17.16 1.10
CA SER A 447 0.51 -18.48 1.08
C SER A 447 2.02 -18.42 1.31
N GLN A 448 2.63 -17.29 0.97
CA GLN A 448 4.07 -17.08 1.03
C GLN A 448 4.46 -15.68 1.52
N GLY A 449 5.56 -15.62 2.27
CA GLY A 449 6.27 -14.39 2.61
C GLY A 449 6.90 -13.74 1.38
N ILE A 450 6.70 -12.43 1.21
CA ILE A 450 7.55 -11.62 0.32
C ILE A 450 8.28 -10.55 1.13
N ALA A 451 9.51 -10.25 0.72
CA ALA A 451 10.32 -9.22 1.34
C ALA A 451 9.74 -7.82 1.10
N LEU A 452 10.09 -6.86 1.96
CA LEU A 452 9.67 -5.46 1.85
C LEU A 452 10.18 -4.76 0.58
N ASP A 453 11.28 -5.27 0.04
CA ASP A 453 12.02 -4.78 -1.11
C ASP A 453 12.04 -5.80 -2.26
N GLU A 454 11.01 -6.66 -2.34
CA GLU A 454 10.88 -7.63 -3.43
C GLU A 454 10.74 -6.90 -4.78
N LEU A 455 11.52 -7.35 -5.76
CA LEU A 455 11.54 -6.81 -7.13
C LEU A 455 11.03 -7.83 -8.15
N ASP A 456 10.99 -9.12 -7.81
CA ASP A 456 10.48 -10.17 -8.68
C ASP A 456 8.96 -10.03 -8.88
N LEU A 457 8.60 -9.60 -10.09
CA LEU A 457 7.22 -9.39 -10.49
C LEU A 457 6.37 -10.65 -10.37
N ASN A 458 6.92 -11.85 -10.56
CA ASN A 458 6.10 -13.05 -10.44
C ASN A 458 5.62 -13.26 -9.00
N LYS A 459 6.46 -12.94 -8.02
CA LYS A 459 6.07 -13.02 -6.60
C LYS A 459 5.10 -11.91 -6.21
N ILE A 460 5.33 -10.69 -6.72
CA ILE A 460 4.43 -9.55 -6.53
C ILE A 460 3.04 -9.88 -7.12
N MET A 461 2.99 -10.37 -8.36
CA MET A 461 1.73 -10.77 -9.01
C MET A 461 1.06 -11.93 -8.28
N GLN A 462 1.83 -12.88 -7.72
CA GLN A 462 1.27 -13.97 -6.92
C GLN A 462 0.56 -13.45 -5.65
N VAL A 463 1.14 -12.52 -4.89
CA VAL A 463 0.46 -11.96 -3.70
C VAL A 463 -0.73 -11.09 -4.07
N MET A 464 -0.66 -10.36 -5.19
CA MET A 464 -1.81 -9.59 -5.70
C MET A 464 -2.93 -10.52 -6.17
N TRP A 465 -2.60 -11.67 -6.78
CA TRP A 465 -3.56 -12.70 -7.14
C TRP A 465 -4.27 -13.29 -5.92
N GLU A 466 -3.52 -13.66 -4.88
CA GLU A 466 -4.11 -14.15 -3.63
C GLU A 466 -4.99 -13.08 -2.95
N THR A 467 -4.64 -11.81 -3.16
CA THR A 467 -5.49 -10.69 -2.72
C THR A 467 -6.82 -10.64 -3.49
N GLU A 468 -6.85 -10.92 -4.79
CA GLU A 468 -8.11 -11.05 -5.54
C GLU A 468 -8.97 -12.21 -5.04
N GLN A 469 -8.36 -13.35 -4.71
CA GLN A 469 -9.06 -14.49 -4.08
C GLN A 469 -9.63 -14.12 -2.70
N TYR A 470 -8.85 -13.38 -1.90
CA TYR A 470 -9.33 -12.84 -0.62
C TYR A 470 -10.53 -11.89 -0.81
N ILE A 471 -10.47 -10.98 -1.79
CA ILE A 471 -11.55 -10.05 -2.09
C ILE A 471 -12.82 -10.78 -2.54
N ALA A 472 -12.69 -11.84 -3.35
CA ALA A 472 -13.82 -12.67 -3.75
C ALA A 472 -14.49 -13.36 -2.55
N THR A 473 -13.68 -13.95 -1.66
CA THR A 473 -14.18 -14.66 -0.46
C THR A 473 -14.72 -13.72 0.63
N HIS A 474 -14.22 -12.49 0.72
CA HIS A 474 -14.64 -11.47 1.70
C HIS A 474 -15.51 -10.38 1.08
N ASN A 475 -16.08 -10.64 -0.10
CA ASN A 475 -16.86 -9.65 -0.86
C ASN A 475 -18.03 -9.09 -0.05
N TYR A 476 -18.69 -9.93 0.75
CA TYR A 476 -19.79 -9.52 1.62
C TYR A 476 -19.36 -8.45 2.63
N ALA A 477 -18.25 -8.65 3.33
CA ALA A 477 -17.72 -7.68 4.31
C ALA A 477 -17.32 -6.35 3.65
N LEU A 478 -16.68 -6.41 2.48
CA LEU A 478 -16.32 -5.23 1.68
C LEU A 478 -17.57 -4.46 1.22
N MET A 479 -18.57 -5.17 0.69
CA MET A 479 -19.84 -4.59 0.25
C MET A 479 -20.63 -4.00 1.43
N LYS A 480 -20.64 -4.66 2.59
CA LYS A 480 -21.27 -4.16 3.81
C LYS A 480 -20.65 -2.84 4.24
N MET A 481 -19.32 -2.77 4.31
CA MET A 481 -18.61 -1.52 4.59
C MET A 481 -18.92 -0.45 3.55
N ALA A 482 -18.83 -0.75 2.26
CA ALA A 482 -19.10 0.22 1.19
C ALA A 482 -20.53 0.75 1.25
N ASN A 483 -21.52 -0.11 1.49
CA ASN A 483 -22.92 0.29 1.66
C ASN A 483 -23.13 1.12 2.92
N PHE A 484 -22.42 0.81 4.01
CA PHE A 484 -22.43 1.61 5.23
C PHE A 484 -21.88 3.02 5.00
N LEU A 485 -20.76 3.14 4.28
CA LEU A 485 -20.16 4.43 3.91
C LEU A 485 -21.06 5.24 2.96
N LYS A 486 -21.75 4.59 2.00
CA LYS A 486 -22.70 5.25 1.10
C LYS A 486 -23.87 5.94 1.81
N LYS A 487 -24.20 5.55 3.05
CA LYS A 487 -25.21 6.23 3.88
C LYS A 487 -24.70 7.57 4.43
N LYS A 488 -23.39 7.81 4.45
CA LYS A 488 -22.80 9.08 4.91
C LYS A 488 -23.01 10.15 3.83
N PRO A 489 -23.49 11.35 4.18
CA PRO A 489 -23.46 12.49 3.28
C PRO A 489 -22.04 12.74 2.76
N ARG A 490 -21.90 12.94 1.45
CA ARG A 490 -20.60 13.24 0.83
C ARG A 490 -20.15 14.64 1.25
N ARG A 491 -18.83 14.85 1.35
CA ARG A 491 -18.29 16.21 1.38
C ARG A 491 -18.59 16.89 0.04
N GLU A 492 -19.05 18.13 0.09
CA GLU A 492 -19.23 18.95 -1.11
C GLU A 492 -17.86 19.14 -1.80
N GLU A 493 -17.85 19.04 -3.13
CA GLU A 493 -16.66 19.33 -3.94
C GLU A 493 -16.39 20.85 -3.86
N GLU A 494 -15.49 21.29 -2.96
CA GLU A 494 -14.87 22.61 -3.12
C GLU A 494 -14.21 22.62 -4.51
N ALA A 495 -14.70 23.50 -5.39
CA ALA A 495 -14.34 23.54 -6.80
C ALA A 495 -12.82 23.47 -7.02
N ASP A 496 -12.38 22.47 -7.79
CA ASP A 496 -11.00 22.24 -8.18
C ASP A 496 -10.35 23.54 -8.71
N ILE A 497 -9.38 24.09 -7.97
CA ILE A 497 -8.38 24.98 -8.56
C ILE A 497 -7.47 24.07 -9.40
N VAL A 498 -7.79 23.99 -10.70
CA VAL A 498 -7.03 23.26 -11.70
C VAL A 498 -5.60 23.80 -11.76
N LEU A 499 -4.66 23.10 -11.15
CA LEU A 499 -3.22 23.19 -11.45
C LEU A 499 -2.74 21.82 -11.95
N THR A 500 -3.21 21.42 -13.13
CA THR A 500 -2.55 20.38 -13.93
C THR A 500 -1.65 21.04 -14.97
N PRO A 501 -0.33 20.88 -14.90
CA PRO A 501 0.46 20.85 -16.12
C PRO A 501 0.23 19.51 -16.84
N PRO A 502 0.41 19.43 -18.17
CA PRO A 502 0.20 18.20 -18.92
C PRO A 502 1.18 17.11 -18.48
N LEU A 503 0.68 15.88 -18.38
CA LEU A 503 1.50 14.67 -18.40
C LEU A 503 2.09 14.52 -19.80
N ASP A 504 3.20 15.19 -20.07
CA ASP A 504 3.92 14.97 -21.33
C ASP A 504 4.69 13.64 -21.29
N THR A 505 4.54 12.95 -22.40
CA THR A 505 5.05 11.62 -22.72
C THR A 505 6.54 11.48 -22.45
N TRP A 506 6.90 10.35 -21.81
CA TRP A 506 8.26 9.93 -21.54
C TRP A 506 8.99 9.62 -22.85
N ASN A 507 9.71 10.59 -23.41
CA ASN A 507 10.73 10.37 -24.44
C ASN A 507 12.11 10.58 -23.82
N THR A 508 12.76 9.49 -23.43
CA THR A 508 14.21 9.46 -23.16
C THR A 508 14.97 9.33 -24.46
N GLU A 509 15.31 10.46 -25.08
CA GLU A 509 16.49 10.59 -25.93
C GLU A 509 17.17 11.92 -25.59
N ALA A 510 18.14 11.88 -24.68
CA ALA A 510 19.12 12.94 -24.54
C ALA A 510 20.50 12.29 -24.58
N SER A 511 21.17 12.56 -25.69
CA SER A 511 22.53 12.20 -26.04
C SER A 511 23.55 12.60 -24.97
N ILE A 512 24.47 11.67 -24.71
CA ILE A 512 25.69 11.87 -23.93
C ILE A 512 26.58 12.89 -24.65
N SER A 513 26.94 13.98 -23.99
CA SER A 513 28.17 14.74 -24.32
C SER A 513 28.86 15.23 -23.05
N GLU A 514 30.03 14.64 -22.83
CA GLU A 514 31.24 15.05 -22.10
C GLU A 514 31.22 16.30 -21.19
N ASN A 515 31.66 16.06 -19.94
CA ASN A 515 32.18 17.00 -18.94
C ASN A 515 33.59 17.56 -19.32
N PRO A 516 34.24 18.45 -18.53
CA PRO A 516 33.83 19.22 -17.34
C PRO A 516 34.30 20.70 -17.33
N THR A 517 33.90 21.50 -16.33
CA THR A 517 34.84 22.34 -15.54
C THR A 517 34.17 23.00 -14.33
N ASP A 518 34.88 22.89 -13.20
CA ASP A 518 34.89 23.70 -11.97
C ASP A 518 33.89 24.84 -11.79
N SER A 519 33.14 24.79 -10.69
CA SER A 519 33.08 25.94 -9.77
C SER A 519 32.69 25.50 -8.36
N THR A 520 33.60 25.79 -7.45
CA THR A 520 33.47 25.72 -6.00
C THR A 520 32.50 26.79 -5.50
N LEU A 521 31.43 26.40 -4.81
CA LEU A 521 30.66 27.29 -3.95
C LEU A 521 30.38 26.63 -2.60
N THR A 522 31.02 27.24 -1.61
CA THR A 522 30.95 27.00 -0.17
C THR A 522 29.55 27.28 0.40
N GLU A 523 28.95 26.32 1.09
CA GLU A 523 27.78 26.53 1.95
C GLU A 523 28.20 27.04 3.34
N PRO A 524 27.46 27.99 3.96
CA PRO A 524 27.67 28.39 5.34
C PRO A 524 26.86 27.50 6.32
N PRO A 525 27.30 27.38 7.59
CA PRO A 525 26.67 26.47 8.55
C PRO A 525 25.38 27.07 9.14
N LEU A 526 24.31 26.28 9.13
CA LEU A 526 23.10 26.53 9.91
C LEU A 526 23.36 26.20 11.39
N LYS A 527 23.23 27.21 12.26
CA LYS A 527 23.20 27.07 13.72
C LYS A 527 21.75 26.91 14.20
N GLN A 528 21.60 25.92 15.09
CA GLN A 528 20.51 25.62 16.06
C GLN A 528 19.12 25.33 15.52
#